data_AF-A0A562CRP3-F1
#
_entry.id   AF-A0A562CRP3-F1
#
_cell.length_a   1.000
_cell.length_b   1.000
_cell.length_c   1.000
_cell.angle_alpha   90.00
_cell.angle_beta   90.00
_cell.angle_gamma   90.00
#
_symmetry.space_group_name_H-M   'P 1'
#
loop_
_entity.id
_entity.type
_entity.pdbx_description
1 polymer ?
#
loop_
_entity_poly.entity_id
_entity_poly.type
_entity_poly.pdbx_seq_one_letter_code
_entity_poly.pdbx_strand_id
1 'polypeptide(L)'
;MGNALDAVEKAIRTALEKGDAQDRAFREKVYRSAFSALERSLKARPELTVEAAIKRRNHLKSKITEIESEFIPAPPSCPVTASPTAPAAAGPQVDAPLVSVSREHATDRDTDFLPKLDRDDADAHLRQDRAEMDGEDRRGSAAPRAVRERSRWSFLPGLLLLAVMVLIGLGLWWALTGGFGSRGSLSEPGSAGTTSQQGQSNQTVTPEGNWINVFTPSDPTTVRAPNGAQADVKQGDEASFIQIRSSGPDSGIAFDVGQGVLEQIAGRHAVFNVIARGAEGEGTEISISCDFGALGDCGRTRYVVGFERSDYLFEVDLPDQQPSSGGTITIVPDMAGQGRALDIFSIRVSTAD
;
A
#
# COMPACT_ATOMS: atom_id res chain seq x y z
N MET A 1 5.87 31.13 18.37
CA MET A 1 5.54 30.99 16.94
C MET A 1 4.83 29.65 16.79
N GLY A 2 3.52 29.63 16.56
CA GLY A 2 2.76 28.38 16.40
C GLY A 2 3.10 27.71 15.07
N ASN A 3 3.12 26.39 15.02
CA ASN A 3 3.36 25.68 13.76
C ASN A 3 2.20 25.94 12.79
N ALA A 4 2.49 25.98 11.49
CA ALA A 4 1.46 26.19 10.45
C ALA A 4 0.35 25.11 10.48
N LEU A 5 0.61 23.96 11.09
CA LEU A 5 -0.36 22.87 11.28
C LEU A 5 -1.37 23.20 12.38
N ASP A 6 -0.92 23.76 13.51
CA ASP A 6 -1.79 24.15 14.63
C ASP A 6 -2.75 25.28 14.21
N ALA A 7 -2.30 26.14 13.29
CA ALA A 7 -3.13 27.18 12.69
C ALA A 7 -4.26 26.60 11.81
N VAL A 8 -4.01 25.50 11.10
CA VAL A 8 -5.01 24.81 10.27
C VAL A 8 -6.03 24.09 11.15
N GLU A 9 -5.58 23.40 12.21
CA GLU A 9 -6.48 22.76 13.17
C GLU A 9 -7.41 23.79 13.82
N LYS A 10 -6.84 24.91 14.30
CA LYS A 10 -7.63 25.99 14.89
C LYS A 10 -8.64 26.56 13.89
N ALA A 11 -8.25 26.71 12.62
CA ALA A 11 -9.16 27.16 11.57
C ALA A 11 -10.32 26.19 11.32
N ILE A 12 -10.07 24.87 11.37
CA ILE A 12 -11.13 23.85 11.26
C ILE A 12 -12.10 23.97 12.43
N ARG A 13 -11.60 23.99 13.67
CA ARG A 13 -12.45 24.10 14.87
C ARG A 13 -13.30 25.38 14.85
N THR A 14 -12.69 26.52 14.51
CA THR A 14 -13.42 27.79 14.36
C THR A 14 -14.43 27.77 13.20
N ALA A 15 -14.16 27.07 12.10
CA ALA A 15 -15.10 26.96 10.98
C ALA A 15 -16.30 26.07 11.33
N LEU A 16 -16.08 24.99 12.08
CA LEU A 16 -17.13 24.12 12.59
C LEU A 16 -18.00 24.85 13.63
N GLU A 17 -17.40 25.60 14.55
CA GLU A 17 -18.11 26.41 15.56
C GLU A 17 -19.00 27.50 14.95
N LYS A 18 -18.60 28.06 13.79
CA LYS A 18 -19.34 29.13 13.10
C LYS A 18 -20.49 28.62 12.23
N GLY A 19 -20.56 27.33 11.94
CA GLY A 19 -21.58 26.73 11.09
C GLY A 19 -22.31 25.59 11.78
N ASP A 20 -22.89 24.68 10.98
CA ASP A 20 -23.59 23.51 11.51
C ASP A 20 -22.64 22.32 11.63
N ALA A 21 -21.97 22.21 12.78
CA ALA A 21 -21.08 21.09 13.04
C ALA A 21 -21.82 19.74 13.20
N GLN A 22 -23.15 19.72 13.39
CA GLN A 22 -23.90 18.46 13.49
C GLN A 22 -24.27 17.91 12.10
N ASP A 23 -24.40 18.78 11.10
CA ASP A 23 -24.57 18.36 9.71
C ASP A 23 -23.27 17.77 9.11
N ARG A 24 -23.36 16.48 8.76
CA ARG A 24 -22.27 15.74 8.10
C ARG A 24 -21.83 16.40 6.78
N ALA A 25 -22.76 16.92 5.98
CA ALA A 25 -22.44 17.51 4.69
C ALA A 25 -21.65 18.83 4.84
N PHE A 26 -21.99 19.63 5.86
CA PHE A 26 -21.22 20.82 6.23
C PHE A 26 -19.81 20.47 6.70
N ARG A 27 -19.67 19.49 7.61
CA ARG A 27 -18.35 19.02 8.08
C ARG A 27 -17.46 18.55 6.93
N GLU A 28 -18.00 17.77 6.00
CA GLU A 28 -17.26 17.29 4.83
C GLU A 28 -16.72 18.44 3.97
N LYS A 29 -17.51 19.49 3.74
CA LYS A 29 -17.06 20.70 3.02
C LYS A 29 -15.90 21.39 3.73
N VAL A 30 -15.98 21.53 5.06
CA VAL A 30 -14.92 22.15 5.87
C VAL A 30 -13.62 21.35 5.77
N TYR A 31 -13.69 20.01 5.84
CA TYR A 31 -12.50 19.17 5.72
C TYR A 31 -11.89 19.20 4.32
N ARG A 32 -12.72 19.14 3.26
CA ARG A 32 -12.24 19.28 1.87
C ARG A 32 -11.52 20.60 1.66
N SER A 33 -12.06 21.69 2.22
CA SER A 33 -11.43 23.01 2.18
C SER A 33 -10.07 23.00 2.88
N ALA A 34 -9.97 22.43 4.09
CA ALA A 34 -8.73 22.34 4.85
C ALA A 34 -7.63 21.53 4.14
N PHE A 35 -7.98 20.39 3.52
CA PHE A 35 -7.05 19.61 2.71
C PHE A 35 -6.55 20.41 1.49
N SER A 36 -7.45 21.08 0.78
CA SER A 36 -7.06 21.90 -0.38
C SER A 36 -6.12 23.04 -0.01
N ALA A 37 -6.28 23.62 1.19
CA ALA A 37 -5.42 24.67 1.70
C ALA A 37 -4.04 24.13 2.08
N LEU A 38 -3.99 22.96 2.73
CA LEU A 38 -2.74 22.29 3.04
C LEU A 38 -1.95 21.97 1.77
N GLU A 39 -2.58 21.40 0.75
CA GLU A 39 -1.93 21.07 -0.52
C GLU A 39 -1.38 22.30 -1.24
N ARG A 40 -2.14 23.39 -1.30
CA ARG A 40 -1.64 24.68 -1.81
C ARG A 40 -0.42 25.17 -1.05
N SER A 41 -0.42 25.04 0.28
CA SER A 41 0.72 25.44 1.13
C SER A 41 1.96 24.55 0.97
N LEU A 42 1.78 23.27 0.62
CA LEU A 42 2.86 22.33 0.35
C LEU A 42 3.44 22.58 -1.05
N LYS A 43 2.58 22.83 -2.03
CA LYS A 43 2.98 23.18 -3.41
C LYS A 43 3.75 24.51 -3.46
N ALA A 44 3.41 25.47 -2.61
CA ALA A 44 4.12 26.74 -2.49
C ALA A 44 5.50 26.63 -1.80
N ARG A 45 5.85 25.45 -1.25
CA ARG A 45 7.09 25.20 -0.51
C ARG A 45 7.83 23.97 -1.08
N PRO A 46 8.38 24.07 -2.31
CA PRO A 46 9.06 22.96 -2.97
C PRO A 46 10.37 22.54 -2.28
N GLU A 47 10.91 23.36 -1.37
CA GLU A 47 12.08 23.06 -0.54
C GLU A 47 11.83 21.99 0.54
N LEU A 48 10.56 21.64 0.80
CA LEU A 48 10.22 20.59 1.75
C LEU A 48 10.50 19.22 1.15
N THR A 49 11.09 18.34 1.96
CA THR A 49 11.23 16.93 1.58
C THR A 49 9.86 16.29 1.37
N VAL A 50 9.80 15.32 0.47
CA VAL A 50 8.59 14.52 0.21
C VAL A 50 8.06 13.92 1.53
N GLU A 51 8.96 13.49 2.40
CA GLU A 51 8.66 12.96 3.73
C GLU A 51 7.97 13.99 4.64
N ALA A 52 8.47 15.24 4.69
CA ALA A 52 7.85 16.30 5.48
C ALA A 52 6.45 16.67 4.95
N ALA A 53 6.23 16.59 3.64
CA ALA A 53 4.91 16.81 3.04
C ALA A 53 3.93 15.68 3.39
N ILE A 54 4.39 14.43 3.37
CA ILE A 54 3.60 13.25 3.77
C ILE A 54 3.21 13.36 5.24
N LYS A 55 4.18 13.63 6.13
CA LYS A 55 3.93 13.80 7.57
C LYS A 55 2.89 14.88 7.87
N ARG A 56 2.93 16.01 7.15
CA ARG A 56 1.95 17.10 7.29
C ARG A 56 0.54 16.70 6.85
N ARG A 57 0.41 15.92 5.77
CA ARG A 57 -0.90 15.38 5.32
C ARG A 57 -1.46 14.39 6.33
N ASN A 58 -0.62 13.50 6.86
CA ASN A 58 -1.03 12.49 7.83
C ASN A 58 -1.43 13.12 9.17
N HIS A 59 -0.70 14.14 9.63
CA HIS A 59 -1.07 14.89 10.82
C HIS A 59 -2.46 15.53 10.69
N LEU A 60 -2.77 16.16 9.55
CA LEU A 60 -4.09 16.74 9.31
C LEU A 60 -5.20 15.68 9.31
N LYS A 61 -4.96 14.52 8.68
CA LYS A 61 -5.91 13.39 8.69
C LYS A 61 -6.20 12.92 10.12
N SER A 62 -5.17 12.69 10.92
CA SER A 62 -5.32 12.24 12.32
C SER A 62 -6.16 13.22 13.14
N LYS A 63 -5.94 14.53 12.97
CA LYS A 63 -6.72 15.56 13.65
C LYS A 63 -8.18 15.61 13.22
N ILE A 64 -8.47 15.39 11.94
CA ILE A 64 -9.85 15.31 11.47
C ILE A 64 -10.56 14.08 12.06
N THR A 65 -9.89 12.93 12.15
CA THR A 65 -10.46 11.74 12.80
C THR A 65 -10.74 11.97 14.28
N GLU A 66 -9.81 12.63 15.00
CA GLU A 66 -10.00 13.02 16.39
C GLU A 66 -11.25 13.91 16.54
N ILE A 67 -11.37 14.95 15.72
CA ILE A 67 -12.52 15.85 15.71
C ILE A 67 -13.82 15.10 15.38
N GLU A 68 -13.84 14.23 14.36
CA GLU A 68 -15.06 13.48 14.00
C GLU A 68 -15.53 12.55 15.11
N SER A 69 -14.62 11.99 15.91
CA SER A 69 -14.99 11.16 17.06
C SER A 69 -15.78 11.94 18.13
N GLU A 70 -15.61 13.27 18.19
CA GLU A 70 -16.39 14.16 19.07
C GLU A 70 -17.85 14.32 18.57
N PHE A 71 -18.13 14.09 17.28
CA PHE A 71 -19.43 14.29 16.64
C PHE A 71 -20.20 12.99 16.35
N ILE A 72 -19.57 11.82 16.50
CA ILE A 72 -20.25 10.53 16.38
C ILE A 72 -20.86 10.19 17.75
N PRO A 73 -22.19 10.13 17.89
CA PRO A 73 -22.79 9.71 19.15
C PRO A 73 -22.38 8.27 19.44
N ALA A 74 -21.87 8.03 20.65
CA ALA A 74 -21.60 6.68 21.12
C ALA A 74 -22.89 5.84 20.99
N PRO A 75 -22.83 4.63 20.39
CA PRO A 75 -23.99 3.74 20.42
C PRO A 75 -24.36 3.50 21.89
N PRO A 76 -25.66 3.48 22.24
CA PRO A 76 -26.06 3.28 23.62
C PRO A 76 -25.46 1.97 24.14
N SER A 77 -24.61 2.09 25.16
CA SER A 77 -24.08 0.94 25.89
C SER A 77 -25.26 0.20 26.51
N CYS A 78 -25.63 -0.94 25.93
CA CYS A 78 -26.65 -1.83 26.49
C CYS A 78 -26.25 -2.19 27.93
N PRO A 79 -27.15 -2.03 28.92
CA PRO A 79 -26.89 -2.50 30.27
C PRO A 79 -26.84 -4.02 30.28
N VAL A 80 -25.68 -4.58 30.65
CA VAL A 80 -25.51 -6.01 30.93
C VAL A 80 -26.33 -6.33 32.17
N THR A 81 -27.51 -6.92 31.96
CA THR A 81 -28.32 -7.50 33.04
C THR A 81 -28.12 -9.01 33.04
N ALA A 82 -27.69 -9.54 34.18
CA ALA A 82 -27.56 -10.98 34.43
C ALA A 82 -28.90 -11.70 34.22
N SER A 83 -28.86 -12.86 33.56
CA SER A 83 -29.93 -13.88 33.57
C SER A 83 -29.54 -15.01 34.55
N PRO A 84 -30.46 -15.85 35.09
CA PRO A 84 -31.72 -16.28 34.47
C PRO A 84 -32.94 -16.51 35.41
N THR A 85 -34.16 -16.57 34.85
CA THR A 85 -35.23 -17.59 35.12
C THR A 85 -36.43 -17.31 34.19
N ALA A 86 -36.92 -18.35 33.49
CA ALA A 86 -38.04 -18.37 32.54
C ALA A 86 -39.42 -18.50 33.25
N PRO A 87 -40.63 -18.58 32.60
CA PRO A 87 -40.95 -18.61 31.15
C PRO A 87 -42.19 -17.79 30.67
N ALA A 88 -42.37 -17.79 29.34
CA ALA A 88 -43.63 -17.69 28.55
C ALA A 88 -44.40 -16.35 28.48
N ALA A 89 -44.54 -15.78 27.27
CA ALA A 89 -45.83 -15.62 26.55
C ALA A 89 -45.68 -14.84 25.23
N ALA A 90 -46.61 -15.12 24.32
CA ALA A 90 -46.85 -14.65 22.96
C ALA A 90 -46.66 -13.14 22.64
N GLY A 91 -46.42 -12.84 21.35
CA GLY A 91 -46.24 -11.50 20.73
C GLY A 91 -47.47 -10.58 20.78
N PRO A 92 -47.66 -9.56 19.89
CA PRO A 92 -47.13 -9.37 18.52
C PRO A 92 -46.66 -7.93 18.13
N GLN A 93 -45.96 -7.83 16.98
CA GLN A 93 -45.94 -6.78 15.90
C GLN A 93 -45.91 -5.27 16.32
N VAL A 94 -45.24 -4.37 15.60
CA VAL A 94 -45.90 -3.44 14.65
C VAL A 94 -44.86 -2.49 14.00
N ASP A 95 -44.97 -2.43 12.67
CA ASP A 95 -44.78 -1.33 11.71
C ASP A 95 -43.53 -0.44 11.71
N ALA A 96 -42.80 -0.57 10.60
CA ALA A 96 -42.15 0.54 9.93
C ALA A 96 -43.18 1.54 9.36
N PRO A 97 -42.81 2.82 9.19
CA PRO A 97 -43.32 3.55 8.03
C PRO A 97 -42.20 4.16 7.18
N LEU A 98 -42.34 3.90 5.89
CA LEU A 98 -41.86 4.69 4.75
C LEU A 98 -42.59 6.03 4.68
N VAL A 99 -41.91 7.17 4.52
CA VAL A 99 -42.39 8.37 3.77
C VAL A 99 -41.14 9.20 3.38
N SER A 100 -40.70 9.26 2.13
CA SER A 100 -41.18 10.02 0.95
C SER A 100 -40.91 11.54 0.97
N VAL A 101 -39.95 11.93 0.11
CA VAL A 101 -39.87 13.08 -0.82
C VAL A 101 -40.35 14.47 -0.36
N SER A 102 -39.47 15.48 -0.52
CA SER A 102 -39.85 16.74 -1.18
C SER A 102 -38.64 17.50 -1.75
N ARG A 103 -38.79 17.93 -3.00
CA ARG A 103 -37.91 18.78 -3.79
C ARG A 103 -38.70 20.07 -4.08
N GLU A 104 -38.23 21.22 -3.60
CA GLU A 104 -38.58 22.58 -4.03
C GLU A 104 -37.51 23.51 -3.42
N HIS A 105 -36.60 24.17 -4.16
CA HIS A 105 -36.64 25.33 -5.06
C HIS A 105 -36.74 26.72 -4.38
N ALA A 106 -35.73 27.56 -4.68
CA ALA A 106 -35.55 29.02 -4.47
C ALA A 106 -35.36 29.50 -3.00
N THR A 107 -34.47 30.43 -2.65
CA THR A 107 -34.06 31.69 -3.32
C THR A 107 -32.63 32.13 -2.96
N ASP A 108 -31.93 32.65 -3.97
CA ASP A 108 -31.11 33.88 -4.00
C ASP A 108 -30.58 34.50 -2.68
N ARG A 109 -29.24 34.51 -2.52
CA ARG A 109 -28.50 35.75 -2.18
C ARG A 109 -26.98 35.59 -2.39
N ASP A 110 -26.45 36.57 -3.13
CA ASP A 110 -25.05 36.94 -3.36
C ASP A 110 -24.09 36.75 -2.17
N THR A 111 -22.88 36.26 -2.46
CA THR A 111 -21.67 37.09 -2.38
C THR A 111 -20.45 36.42 -3.02
N ASP A 112 -19.78 37.24 -3.82
CA ASP A 112 -18.48 37.12 -4.47
C ASP A 112 -17.41 36.29 -3.76
N PHE A 113 -16.65 35.49 -4.53
CA PHE A 113 -15.19 35.53 -4.61
C PHE A 113 -14.70 34.44 -5.60
N LEU A 114 -14.49 34.82 -6.86
CA LEU A 114 -13.69 34.04 -7.83
C LEU A 114 -12.69 34.98 -8.50
N PRO A 115 -11.37 34.73 -8.42
CA PRO A 115 -10.40 35.50 -9.20
C PRO A 115 -10.34 35.01 -10.64
N LYS A 116 -10.42 35.99 -11.53
CA LYS A 116 -10.34 35.96 -12.99
C LYS A 116 -8.94 35.53 -13.45
N LEU A 117 -8.86 34.64 -14.42
CA LEU A 117 -7.67 34.36 -15.22
C LEU A 117 -7.54 35.46 -16.28
N ASP A 118 -6.58 36.35 -16.14
CA ASP A 118 -6.09 37.15 -17.28
C ASP A 118 -4.98 36.38 -17.97
N ARG A 119 -5.19 36.19 -19.26
CA ARG A 119 -4.31 35.56 -20.23
C ARG A 119 -4.04 36.66 -21.25
N ASP A 120 -2.85 37.22 -21.24
CA ASP A 120 -2.23 37.92 -22.37
C ASP A 120 -0.73 38.14 -22.07
N ASP A 121 0.02 38.48 -23.12
CA ASP A 121 1.47 38.71 -23.22
C ASP A 121 2.32 37.51 -23.62
N ALA A 122 2.06 37.05 -24.86
CA ALA A 122 3.11 36.60 -25.76
C ALA A 122 3.62 37.79 -26.60
N ASP A 123 4.90 37.70 -27.00
CA ASP A 123 5.62 38.51 -27.98
C ASP A 123 6.16 39.89 -27.54
N ALA A 124 7.50 39.99 -27.52
CA ALA A 124 8.29 40.94 -28.34
C ALA A 124 9.60 41.38 -27.66
N HIS A 125 10.69 40.64 -27.86
CA HIS A 125 12.04 41.20 -27.73
C HIS A 125 12.90 40.84 -28.94
N LEU A 126 12.65 41.54 -30.05
CA LEU A 126 13.60 41.71 -31.13
C LEU A 126 13.82 43.21 -31.36
N ARG A 127 15.09 43.60 -31.24
CA ARG A 127 15.77 44.77 -31.85
C ARG A 127 15.59 46.16 -31.22
N GLN A 128 16.63 46.59 -30.50
CA GLN A 128 17.47 47.79 -30.72
C GLN A 128 18.51 47.80 -29.57
N ASP A 129 19.80 48.04 -29.76
CA ASP A 129 20.37 49.17 -30.48
C ASP A 129 21.72 48.83 -31.15
N ARG A 130 22.00 49.66 -32.16
CA ARG A 130 23.24 49.76 -32.92
C ARG A 130 23.96 51.04 -32.51
N ALA A 131 25.28 51.05 -32.71
CA ALA A 131 26.24 52.17 -32.73
C ALA A 131 27.11 52.23 -31.44
N GLU A 132 28.44 52.35 -31.49
CA GLU A 132 29.28 52.99 -32.49
C GLU A 132 30.77 52.57 -32.32
N MET A 133 31.49 52.51 -33.46
CA MET A 133 32.94 52.69 -33.79
C MET A 133 34.02 52.55 -32.69
N ASP A 134 35.23 52.01 -32.90
CA ASP A 134 36.21 52.17 -33.99
C ASP A 134 37.36 51.12 -33.76
N GLY A 135 37.85 50.35 -34.73
CA GLY A 135 39.13 50.56 -35.45
C GLY A 135 40.37 50.10 -34.64
N GLU A 136 41.38 49.36 -35.10
CA GLU A 136 41.79 48.86 -36.41
C GLU A 136 43.00 47.89 -36.22
N ASP A 137 43.13 46.93 -37.15
CA ASP A 137 44.33 46.21 -37.62
C ASP A 137 45.35 45.51 -36.69
N ARG A 138 45.51 44.19 -36.90
CA ARG A 138 46.78 43.61 -37.41
C ARG A 138 46.66 42.21 -38.03
N ARG A 139 46.90 42.22 -39.34
CA ARG A 139 47.30 41.21 -40.33
C ARG A 139 48.29 40.14 -39.83
N GLY A 140 48.13 38.87 -40.27
CA GLY A 140 49.23 37.90 -40.31
C GLY A 140 48.90 36.40 -40.49
N SER A 141 48.96 35.93 -41.75
CA SER A 141 49.48 34.62 -42.25
C SER A 141 48.93 33.28 -41.70
N ALA A 142 48.26 32.46 -42.52
CA ALA A 142 48.79 31.51 -43.53
C ALA A 142 49.17 30.11 -42.97
N ALA A 143 48.44 29.07 -43.43
CA ALA A 143 48.71 27.64 -43.25
C ALA A 143 49.83 27.13 -44.20
N PRO A 144 50.12 25.82 -44.40
CA PRO A 144 50.03 24.58 -43.60
C PRO A 144 51.37 23.76 -43.63
N ARG A 145 51.45 22.58 -42.96
CA ARG A 145 52.25 21.34 -43.29
C ARG A 145 52.17 20.35 -42.10
N ALA A 146 51.54 19.18 -42.23
CA ALA A 146 52.06 17.90 -42.75
C ALA A 146 53.10 17.22 -41.86
N VAL A 147 52.73 16.12 -41.18
CA VAL A 147 53.53 14.88 -41.11
C VAL A 147 52.59 13.67 -40.94
N ARG A 148 52.76 12.71 -41.83
CA ARG A 148 52.17 11.37 -41.85
C ARG A 148 53.19 10.42 -41.25
N GLU A 149 52.91 9.85 -40.08
CA GLU A 149 53.71 8.75 -39.55
C GLU A 149 52.90 7.44 -39.52
N ARG A 150 53.31 6.60 -40.46
CA ARG A 150 53.15 5.15 -40.47
C ARG A 150 53.98 4.57 -39.32
N SER A 151 53.38 3.82 -38.41
CA SER A 151 54.13 2.82 -37.65
C SER A 151 53.31 1.55 -37.45
N ARG A 152 53.97 0.44 -37.75
CA ARG A 152 53.45 -0.93 -37.82
C ARG A 152 53.56 -1.52 -36.41
N TRP A 153 52.45 -1.93 -35.81
CA TRP A 153 52.48 -2.83 -34.65
C TRP A 153 51.42 -3.94 -34.81
N SER A 154 51.80 -5.00 -35.52
CA SER A 154 50.96 -6.19 -35.79
C SER A 154 50.89 -7.16 -34.60
N PHE A 155 50.54 -6.68 -33.41
CA PHE A 155 50.26 -7.56 -32.26
C PHE A 155 48.84 -7.41 -31.68
N LEU A 156 48.02 -6.51 -32.24
CA LEU A 156 46.64 -6.32 -31.81
C LEU A 156 45.58 -7.37 -32.26
N PRO A 157 45.77 -8.24 -33.28
CA PRO A 157 44.70 -9.19 -33.63
C PRO A 157 44.59 -10.37 -32.65
N GLY A 158 45.65 -10.67 -31.88
CA GLY A 158 45.65 -11.80 -30.92
C GLY A 158 44.83 -11.51 -29.65
N LEU A 159 44.95 -10.30 -29.10
CA LEU A 159 44.25 -9.93 -27.87
C LEU A 159 42.72 -9.83 -28.08
N LEU A 160 42.30 -9.35 -29.26
CA LEU A 160 40.89 -9.22 -29.60
C LEU A 160 40.23 -10.60 -29.80
N LEU A 161 40.92 -11.56 -30.41
CA LEU A 161 40.44 -12.94 -30.53
C LEU A 161 40.29 -13.63 -29.17
N LEU A 162 41.24 -13.42 -28.26
CA LEU A 162 41.18 -13.98 -26.91
C LEU A 162 40.04 -13.37 -26.07
N ALA A 163 39.83 -12.06 -26.16
CA ALA A 163 38.72 -11.39 -25.49
C ALA A 163 37.36 -11.88 -26.01
N VAL A 164 37.23 -12.10 -27.32
CA VAL A 164 36.01 -12.66 -27.93
C VAL A 164 35.77 -14.10 -27.46
N MET A 165 36.81 -14.94 -27.40
CA MET A 165 36.68 -16.31 -26.88
C MET A 165 36.26 -16.37 -25.42
N VAL A 166 36.78 -15.47 -24.57
CA VAL A 166 36.36 -15.36 -23.16
C VAL A 166 34.89 -14.95 -23.04
N LEU A 167 34.44 -13.98 -23.85
CA LEU A 167 33.04 -13.54 -23.88
C LEU A 167 32.09 -14.66 -24.36
N ILE A 168 32.51 -15.44 -25.36
CA ILE A 168 31.74 -16.59 -25.85
C ILE A 168 31.68 -17.69 -24.79
N GLY A 169 32.79 -17.97 -24.10
CA GLY A 169 32.82 -18.93 -22.98
C GLY A 169 31.90 -18.52 -21.83
N LEU A 170 31.91 -17.24 -21.46
CA LEU A 170 30.97 -16.67 -20.48
C LEU A 170 29.51 -16.76 -20.96
N GLY A 171 29.24 -16.46 -22.22
CA GLY A 171 27.89 -16.57 -22.80
C GLY A 171 27.35 -17.99 -22.83
N LEU A 172 28.19 -18.97 -23.19
CA LEU A 172 27.82 -20.40 -23.19
C LEU A 172 27.64 -20.93 -21.77
N TRP A 173 28.47 -20.52 -20.82
CA TRP A 173 28.31 -20.86 -19.40
C TRP A 173 26.99 -20.31 -18.84
N TRP A 174 26.65 -19.06 -19.16
CA TRP A 174 25.38 -18.43 -18.77
C TRP A 174 24.15 -19.09 -19.40
N ALA A 175 24.25 -19.60 -20.62
CA ALA A 175 23.17 -20.33 -21.28
C ALA A 175 22.87 -21.68 -20.60
N LEU A 176 23.89 -22.35 -20.06
CA LEU A 176 23.72 -23.59 -19.31
C LEU A 176 23.13 -23.37 -17.91
N THR A 177 23.27 -22.18 -17.32
CA THR A 177 22.78 -21.85 -15.98
C THR A 177 21.39 -21.17 -15.95
N GLY A 178 20.64 -21.18 -17.06
CA GLY A 178 19.20 -20.82 -17.06
C GLY A 178 18.84 -19.36 -17.38
N GLY A 179 19.73 -18.59 -18.00
CA GLY A 179 19.51 -17.16 -18.28
C GLY A 179 18.94 -16.83 -19.67
N PHE A 180 17.89 -17.50 -20.16
CA PHE A 180 17.14 -17.00 -21.32
C PHE A 180 15.66 -17.41 -21.22
N GLY A 181 14.82 -16.43 -20.89
CA GLY A 181 13.36 -16.59 -20.84
C GLY A 181 12.81 -17.08 -22.17
N SER A 182 12.06 -18.19 -22.10
CA SER A 182 11.41 -18.86 -23.22
C SER A 182 10.55 -17.89 -24.02
N ARG A 183 10.90 -17.76 -25.30
CA ARG A 183 10.01 -17.23 -26.33
C ARG A 183 8.93 -18.28 -26.61
N GLY A 184 7.69 -17.82 -26.73
CA GLY A 184 6.48 -18.63 -26.80
C GLY A 184 6.55 -19.78 -27.79
N SER A 185 6.17 -20.96 -27.32
CA SER A 185 5.86 -22.13 -28.14
C SER A 185 4.43 -22.02 -28.63
N LEU A 186 4.27 -22.17 -29.94
CA LEU A 186 3.00 -22.36 -30.62
C LEU A 186 2.36 -23.70 -30.18
N SER A 187 1.03 -23.73 -30.25
CA SER A 187 0.08 -24.68 -29.65
C SER A 187 0.18 -26.14 -30.09
N GLU A 188 -0.15 -27.06 -29.17
CA GLU A 188 -0.68 -28.39 -29.47
C GLU A 188 -1.80 -28.72 -28.43
N PRO A 189 -2.97 -29.26 -28.82
CA PRO A 189 -4.12 -29.41 -27.92
C PRO A 189 -4.21 -30.82 -27.33
N GLY A 190 -4.43 -30.94 -26.02
CA GLY A 190 -4.71 -32.25 -25.41
C GLY A 190 -4.69 -32.30 -23.88
N SER A 191 -5.83 -31.94 -23.29
CA SER A 191 -6.44 -32.50 -22.07
C SER A 191 -5.67 -32.68 -20.74
N ALA A 192 -6.31 -32.07 -19.72
CA ALA A 192 -6.41 -32.49 -18.33
C ALA A 192 -5.25 -32.18 -17.37
N GLY A 193 -5.47 -31.16 -16.54
CA GLY A 193 -4.67 -30.84 -15.35
C GLY A 193 -4.69 -29.34 -15.05
N THR A 194 -5.80 -28.83 -14.51
CA THR A 194 -5.93 -27.42 -14.12
C THR A 194 -5.03 -27.14 -12.92
N THR A 195 -3.80 -26.70 -13.17
CA THR A 195 -3.00 -25.94 -12.20
C THR A 195 -3.16 -24.47 -12.57
N SER A 196 -4.01 -23.77 -11.83
CA SER A 196 -4.19 -22.32 -11.98
C SER A 196 -2.94 -21.60 -11.47
N GLN A 197 -1.98 -21.38 -12.37
CA GLN A 197 -1.03 -20.28 -12.26
C GLN A 197 -1.75 -19.00 -12.70
N GLN A 198 -1.92 -18.04 -11.78
CA GLN A 198 -2.26 -16.69 -12.16
C GLN A 198 -1.30 -15.72 -11.49
N GLY A 199 -0.25 -15.37 -12.24
CA GLY A 199 0.57 -14.19 -11.99
C GLY A 199 0.07 -13.03 -12.84
N GLN A 200 -0.03 -11.86 -12.22
CA GLN A 200 -0.11 -10.52 -12.80
C GLN A 200 -1.46 -10.08 -13.38
N SER A 201 -2.24 -9.44 -12.51
CA SER A 201 -2.49 -8.02 -12.72
C SER A 201 -2.20 -7.28 -11.42
N ASN A 202 -1.40 -6.20 -11.49
CA ASN A 202 -1.17 -5.28 -10.38
C ASN A 202 -2.40 -4.38 -10.21
N GLN A 203 -3.57 -4.99 -10.13
CA GLN A 203 -4.75 -4.38 -9.59
C GLN A 203 -4.73 -4.76 -8.12
N THR A 204 -4.57 -3.77 -7.24
CA THR A 204 -5.09 -3.87 -5.88
C THR A 204 -6.60 -4.04 -6.01
N VAL A 205 -7.05 -5.22 -6.42
CA VAL A 205 -8.38 -5.69 -6.11
C VAL A 205 -8.27 -5.90 -4.61
N THR A 206 -8.59 -4.86 -3.84
CA THR A 206 -9.22 -5.10 -2.55
C THR A 206 -10.58 -5.64 -2.91
N PRO A 207 -10.88 -6.95 -2.73
CA PRO A 207 -12.26 -7.39 -2.70
C PRO A 207 -13.02 -6.43 -1.80
N GLU A 208 -14.03 -5.76 -2.34
CA GLU A 208 -15.01 -5.00 -1.55
C GLU A 208 -15.91 -6.02 -0.83
N GLY A 209 -15.29 -6.86 0.00
CA GLY A 209 -15.91 -7.90 0.79
C GLY A 209 -16.02 -7.48 2.25
N ASN A 210 -16.94 -8.11 2.97
CA ASN A 210 -17.01 -7.97 4.42
C ASN A 210 -15.78 -8.64 5.07
N TRP A 211 -14.73 -7.86 5.31
CA TRP A 211 -13.49 -8.36 5.90
C TRP A 211 -13.59 -8.52 7.41
N ILE A 212 -13.28 -9.72 7.89
CA ILE A 212 -13.16 -10.05 9.31
C ILE A 212 -11.68 -9.98 9.70
N ASN A 213 -11.35 -9.24 10.76
CA ASN A 213 -9.99 -9.16 11.27
C ASN A 213 -9.61 -10.44 12.02
N VAL A 214 -8.51 -11.05 11.62
CA VAL A 214 -7.91 -12.22 12.30
C VAL A 214 -6.80 -11.75 13.23
N PHE A 215 -5.96 -10.84 12.76
CA PHE A 215 -4.86 -10.27 13.54
C PHE A 215 -4.71 -8.78 13.29
N THR A 216 -4.48 -8.03 14.36
CA THR A 216 -4.05 -6.62 14.33
C THR A 216 -2.95 -6.39 15.38
N PRO A 217 -1.97 -5.51 15.13
CA PRO A 217 -0.89 -5.22 16.09
C PRO A 217 -1.35 -4.66 17.44
N SER A 218 -2.58 -4.12 17.51
CA SER A 218 -3.19 -3.66 18.76
C SER A 218 -3.58 -4.79 19.72
N ASP A 219 -3.71 -6.02 19.22
CA ASP A 219 -3.96 -7.22 20.03
C ASP A 219 -2.91 -8.31 19.73
N PRO A 220 -1.70 -8.18 20.30
CA PRO A 220 -0.62 -9.13 20.06
C PRO A 220 -0.80 -10.46 20.81
N THR A 221 -1.86 -10.61 21.63
CA THR A 221 -2.08 -11.82 22.44
C THR A 221 -2.41 -13.05 21.59
N THR A 222 -2.81 -12.82 20.34
CA THR A 222 -3.10 -13.83 19.32
C THR A 222 -1.84 -14.32 18.59
N VAL A 223 -0.64 -13.83 18.93
CA VAL A 223 0.61 -14.19 18.25
C VAL A 223 1.50 -15.04 19.15
N ARG A 224 1.96 -16.17 18.63
CA ARG A 224 2.83 -17.13 19.33
C ARG A 224 4.11 -17.33 18.54
N ALA A 225 5.24 -16.95 19.14
CA ALA A 225 6.57 -17.17 18.61
C ALA A 225 7.24 -18.35 19.35
N PRO A 226 7.45 -19.52 18.70
CA PRO A 226 8.16 -20.64 19.31
C PRO A 226 9.66 -20.34 19.44
N ASN A 227 10.42 -21.27 20.05
CA ASN A 227 11.86 -21.13 20.21
C ASN A 227 12.55 -20.89 18.85
N GLY A 228 13.41 -19.86 18.79
CA GLY A 228 14.07 -19.46 17.55
C GLY A 228 13.25 -18.53 16.64
N ALA A 229 12.01 -18.22 17.01
CA ALA A 229 11.22 -17.16 16.41
C ALA A 229 11.19 -15.91 17.32
N GLN A 230 11.04 -14.74 16.72
CA GLN A 230 10.83 -13.47 17.42
C GLN A 230 9.65 -12.74 16.79
N ALA A 231 8.86 -12.08 17.62
CA ALA A 231 7.70 -11.30 17.19
C ALA A 231 7.59 -10.06 18.09
N ASP A 232 8.00 -8.91 17.56
CA ASP A 232 8.05 -7.65 18.30
C ASP A 232 7.06 -6.64 17.73
N VAL A 233 6.17 -6.11 18.55
CA VAL A 233 5.29 -5.01 18.13
C VAL A 233 6.11 -3.73 18.02
N LYS A 234 6.09 -3.11 16.83
CA LYS A 234 6.77 -1.86 16.53
C LYS A 234 5.79 -0.81 16.03
N GLN A 235 6.10 0.45 16.31
CA GLN A 235 5.36 1.59 15.81
C GLN A 235 6.08 2.12 14.55
N GLY A 236 5.43 2.04 13.39
CA GLY A 236 5.90 2.74 12.19
C GLY A 236 5.34 4.15 12.11
N ASP A 237 5.80 4.91 11.12
CA ASP A 237 5.33 6.28 10.88
C ASP A 237 3.86 6.33 10.42
N GLU A 238 3.38 5.27 9.78
CA GLU A 238 2.02 5.20 9.19
C GLU A 238 1.08 4.25 9.93
N ALA A 239 1.60 3.15 10.48
CA ALA A 239 0.83 2.16 11.22
C ALA A 239 1.73 1.39 12.17
N SER A 240 1.16 0.88 13.27
CA SER A 240 1.79 -0.17 14.06
C SER A 240 1.87 -1.46 13.23
N PHE A 241 2.88 -2.27 13.51
CA PHE A 241 3.08 -3.58 12.88
C PHE A 241 3.76 -4.53 13.86
N ILE A 242 3.67 -5.83 13.61
CA ILE A 242 4.53 -6.80 14.28
C ILE A 242 5.67 -7.16 13.35
N GLN A 243 6.90 -7.00 13.83
CA GLN A 243 8.09 -7.44 13.12
C GLN A 243 8.41 -8.87 13.56
N ILE A 244 8.40 -9.80 12.62
CA ILE A 244 8.70 -11.20 12.87
C ILE A 244 10.05 -11.60 12.27
N ARG A 245 10.78 -12.46 12.99
CA ARG A 245 12.02 -13.11 12.55
C ARG A 245 11.98 -14.57 12.89
N SER A 246 12.62 -15.37 12.05
CA SER A 246 12.71 -16.81 12.24
C SER A 246 14.15 -17.27 12.05
N SER A 247 14.62 -18.16 12.92
CA SER A 247 15.94 -18.76 12.82
C SER A 247 16.05 -19.85 11.76
N GLY A 248 14.92 -20.31 11.20
CA GLY A 248 14.88 -21.40 10.22
C GLY A 248 13.44 -21.83 9.88
N PRO A 249 13.27 -22.77 8.94
CA PRO A 249 11.97 -23.13 8.39
C PRO A 249 10.97 -23.72 9.40
N ASP A 250 11.46 -24.27 10.51
CA ASP A 250 10.65 -24.88 11.57
C ASP A 250 10.28 -23.88 12.69
N SER A 251 10.83 -22.67 12.66
CA SER A 251 10.60 -21.62 13.66
C SER A 251 9.54 -20.62 13.18
N GLY A 252 8.39 -21.13 12.73
CA GLY A 252 7.28 -20.30 12.22
C GLY A 252 6.53 -19.56 13.32
N ILE A 253 6.07 -18.34 13.02
CA ILE A 253 5.26 -17.55 13.95
C ILE A 253 3.79 -17.88 13.71
N ALA A 254 3.09 -18.33 14.74
CA ALA A 254 1.69 -18.71 14.67
C ALA A 254 0.78 -17.53 15.06
N PHE A 255 -0.24 -17.30 14.24
CA PHE A 255 -1.31 -16.32 14.43
C PHE A 255 -2.61 -17.06 14.68
N ASP A 256 -3.26 -16.79 15.81
CA ASP A 256 -4.46 -17.49 16.22
C ASP A 256 -5.66 -17.01 15.41
N VAL A 257 -6.40 -17.97 14.85
CA VAL A 257 -7.67 -17.72 14.19
C VAL A 257 -8.79 -18.10 15.14
N GLY A 258 -9.54 -17.10 15.60
CA GLY A 258 -10.62 -17.32 16.55
C GLY A 258 -11.70 -18.26 16.00
N GLN A 259 -12.28 -19.10 16.87
CA GLN A 259 -13.37 -20.00 16.50
C GLN A 259 -14.53 -19.25 15.83
N GLY A 260 -14.94 -18.10 16.38
CA GLY A 260 -16.02 -17.29 15.81
C GLY A 260 -15.73 -16.72 14.42
N VAL A 261 -14.44 -16.64 14.01
CA VAL A 261 -14.08 -16.32 12.62
C VAL A 261 -14.30 -17.55 11.74
N LEU A 262 -13.80 -18.71 12.17
CA LEU A 262 -13.94 -19.98 11.46
C LEU A 262 -15.42 -20.37 11.27
N GLU A 263 -16.28 -20.13 12.26
CA GLU A 263 -17.73 -20.38 12.18
C GLU A 263 -18.42 -19.55 11.09
N GLN A 264 -17.93 -18.33 10.82
CA GLN A 264 -18.53 -17.46 9.79
C GLN A 264 -18.11 -17.83 8.36
N ILE A 265 -17.00 -18.54 8.21
CA ILE A 265 -16.42 -18.90 6.91
C ILE A 265 -16.52 -20.40 6.60
N ALA A 266 -16.98 -21.21 7.55
CA ALA A 266 -17.23 -22.64 7.35
C ALA A 266 -18.20 -22.89 6.19
N GLY A 267 -17.93 -23.91 5.38
CA GLY A 267 -18.72 -24.24 4.19
C GLY A 267 -18.59 -23.25 3.03
N ARG A 268 -17.67 -22.28 3.09
CA ARG A 268 -17.49 -21.23 2.07
C ARG A 268 -16.07 -21.23 1.53
N HIS A 269 -15.91 -20.63 0.35
CA HIS A 269 -14.60 -20.30 -0.19
C HIS A 269 -14.07 -19.04 0.51
N ALA A 270 -13.02 -19.19 1.30
CA ALA A 270 -12.45 -18.10 2.09
C ALA A 270 -11.17 -17.56 1.45
N VAL A 271 -11.07 -16.23 1.36
CA VAL A 271 -9.89 -15.50 0.93
C VAL A 271 -9.25 -14.81 2.13
N PHE A 272 -8.06 -15.26 2.50
CA PHE A 272 -7.25 -14.60 3.49
C PHE A 272 -6.33 -13.58 2.83
N ASN A 273 -6.11 -12.48 3.53
CA ASN A 273 -5.22 -11.42 3.10
C ASN A 273 -4.26 -11.07 4.24
N VAL A 274 -2.97 -11.27 3.96
CA VAL A 274 -1.87 -10.83 4.82
C VAL A 274 -1.31 -9.54 4.25
N ILE A 275 -1.43 -8.45 5.00
CA ILE A 275 -0.82 -7.17 4.62
C ILE A 275 0.56 -7.10 5.27
N ALA A 276 1.60 -7.12 4.46
CA ALA A 276 2.98 -7.20 4.94
C ALA A 276 3.96 -6.44 4.04
N ARG A 277 5.19 -6.26 4.56
CA ARG A 277 6.37 -5.87 3.78
C ARG A 277 7.62 -6.52 4.36
N GLY A 278 8.65 -6.64 3.55
CA GLY A 278 9.99 -6.93 4.03
C GLY A 278 10.53 -5.77 4.88
N ALA A 279 11.17 -6.11 6.00
CA ALA A 279 11.74 -5.12 6.89
C ALA A 279 13.01 -4.50 6.30
N GLU A 280 13.44 -3.35 6.84
CA GLU A 280 14.76 -2.76 6.58
C GLU A 280 15.05 -2.44 5.09
N GLY A 281 14.00 -2.32 4.27
CA GLY A 281 14.14 -2.03 2.83
C GLY A 281 14.53 -3.25 2.00
N GLU A 282 14.53 -4.45 2.59
CA GLU A 282 14.87 -5.70 1.90
C GLU A 282 13.60 -6.55 1.71
N GLY A 283 13.34 -6.96 0.48
CA GLY A 283 12.31 -7.99 0.22
C GLY A 283 12.74 -9.35 0.75
N THR A 284 11.80 -10.28 0.95
CA THR A 284 12.08 -11.64 1.44
C THR A 284 11.08 -12.68 0.90
N GLU A 285 11.48 -13.94 0.83
CA GLU A 285 10.54 -15.04 0.52
C GLU A 285 9.96 -15.59 1.82
N ILE A 286 8.65 -15.72 1.89
CA ILE A 286 7.93 -16.23 3.06
C ILE A 286 7.17 -17.50 2.70
N SER A 287 6.88 -18.32 3.70
CA SER A 287 5.87 -19.38 3.58
C SER A 287 4.74 -19.18 4.57
N ILE A 288 3.52 -19.49 4.13
CA ILE A 288 2.29 -19.42 4.90
C ILE A 288 1.67 -20.82 4.89
N SER A 289 1.29 -21.32 6.06
CA SER A 289 0.55 -22.56 6.23
C SER A 289 -0.50 -22.41 7.32
N CYS A 290 -1.56 -23.21 7.29
CA CYS A 290 -2.67 -23.08 8.23
C CYS A 290 -2.98 -24.43 8.89
N ASP A 291 -3.55 -24.39 10.08
CA ASP A 291 -4.19 -25.52 10.74
C ASP A 291 -5.48 -25.00 11.38
N PHE A 292 -6.63 -25.33 10.79
CA PHE A 292 -7.96 -24.95 11.26
C PHE A 292 -8.67 -26.11 11.98
N GLY A 293 -7.91 -27.11 12.44
CA GLY A 293 -8.41 -28.27 13.15
C GLY A 293 -9.38 -29.09 12.29
N ALA A 294 -10.65 -29.17 12.72
CA ALA A 294 -11.68 -29.94 12.01
C ALA A 294 -11.94 -29.43 10.58
N LEU A 295 -11.69 -28.13 10.31
CA LEU A 295 -11.87 -27.54 8.99
C LEU A 295 -10.72 -27.83 8.02
N GLY A 296 -9.63 -28.46 8.48
CA GLY A 296 -8.48 -28.82 7.66
C GLY A 296 -7.38 -27.76 7.63
N ASP A 297 -6.53 -27.82 6.61
CA ASP A 297 -5.39 -26.92 6.39
C ASP A 297 -5.50 -26.17 5.06
N CYS A 298 -4.65 -25.16 4.86
CA CYS A 298 -4.56 -24.41 3.60
C CYS A 298 -3.36 -24.83 2.75
N GLY A 299 -2.77 -25.99 3.04
CA GLY A 299 -1.47 -26.38 2.51
C GLY A 299 -0.36 -25.41 2.93
N ARG A 300 0.65 -25.27 2.05
CA ARG A 300 1.76 -24.34 2.25
C ARG A 300 2.02 -23.53 1.00
N THR A 301 1.75 -22.24 1.08
CA THR A 301 1.93 -21.31 -0.04
C THR A 301 3.16 -20.44 0.22
N ARG A 302 3.87 -20.08 -0.85
CA ARG A 302 5.06 -19.21 -0.77
C ARG A 302 4.83 -17.90 -1.50
N TYR A 303 5.31 -16.82 -0.91
CA TYR A 303 5.21 -15.47 -1.47
C TYR A 303 6.58 -14.81 -1.49
N VAL A 304 6.83 -14.00 -2.52
CA VAL A 304 7.94 -13.05 -2.54
C VAL A 304 7.40 -11.72 -2.06
N VAL A 305 7.85 -11.30 -0.89
CA VAL A 305 7.42 -10.06 -0.25
C VAL A 305 8.40 -8.95 -0.62
N GLY A 306 7.87 -7.86 -1.19
CA GLY A 306 8.65 -6.66 -1.49
C GLY A 306 8.94 -5.79 -0.26
N PHE A 307 9.73 -4.74 -0.43
CA PHE A 307 9.99 -3.75 0.63
C PHE A 307 8.82 -2.77 0.84
N GLU A 308 7.91 -2.67 -0.13
CA GLU A 308 6.67 -1.88 0.00
C GLU A 308 5.55 -2.69 0.66
N ARG A 309 4.69 -2.01 1.41
CA ARG A 309 3.49 -2.62 1.98
C ARG A 309 2.56 -3.07 0.86
N SER A 310 2.22 -4.35 0.84
CA SER A 310 1.34 -4.96 -0.17
C SER A 310 0.43 -6.02 0.45
N ASP A 311 -0.62 -6.38 -0.28
CA ASP A 311 -1.56 -7.47 0.05
C ASP A 311 -1.08 -8.81 -0.51
N TYR A 312 -1.07 -9.86 0.31
CA TYR A 312 -0.74 -11.23 -0.09
C TYR A 312 -1.95 -12.12 0.19
N LEU A 313 -2.64 -12.52 -0.89
CA LEU A 313 -3.92 -13.22 -0.84
C LEU A 313 -3.72 -14.72 -1.00
N PHE A 314 -4.36 -15.53 -0.15
CA PHE A 314 -4.48 -16.98 -0.35
C PHE A 314 -5.91 -17.45 -0.13
N GLU A 315 -6.30 -18.47 -0.87
CA GLU A 315 -7.66 -19.00 -0.92
C GLU A 315 -7.73 -20.37 -0.25
N VAL A 316 -8.84 -20.66 0.42
CA VAL A 316 -9.10 -21.93 1.12
C VAL A 316 -10.56 -22.33 0.94
N ASP A 317 -10.78 -23.54 0.45
CA ASP A 317 -12.10 -24.18 0.46
C ASP A 317 -12.32 -24.85 1.82
N LEU A 318 -13.28 -24.35 2.60
CA LEU A 318 -13.58 -24.90 3.91
C LEU A 318 -14.78 -25.84 3.84
N PRO A 319 -14.73 -27.03 4.47
CA PRO A 319 -15.87 -27.92 4.52
C PRO A 319 -17.02 -27.30 5.31
N ASP A 320 -18.25 -27.70 4.98
CA ASP A 320 -19.45 -27.34 5.75
C ASP A 320 -19.52 -28.18 7.03
N GLN A 321 -18.70 -27.81 8.01
CA GLN A 321 -18.58 -28.47 9.31
C GLN A 321 -18.42 -27.43 10.42
N GLN A 322 -18.96 -27.71 11.61
CA GLN A 322 -18.78 -26.84 12.76
C GLN A 322 -17.35 -26.95 13.31
N PRO A 323 -16.59 -25.85 13.44
CA PRO A 323 -15.28 -25.89 14.09
C PRO A 323 -15.44 -26.15 15.59
N SER A 324 -14.66 -27.10 16.13
CA SER A 324 -14.66 -27.43 17.56
C SER A 324 -13.72 -26.54 18.39
N SER A 325 -12.84 -25.79 17.74
CA SER A 325 -11.86 -24.88 18.35
C SER A 325 -11.46 -23.80 17.35
N GLY A 326 -10.67 -22.82 17.81
CA GLY A 326 -9.92 -21.96 16.90
C GLY A 326 -8.86 -22.73 16.11
N GLY A 327 -8.23 -22.01 15.18
CA GLY A 327 -7.14 -22.50 14.34
C GLY A 327 -5.92 -21.60 14.40
N THR A 328 -4.97 -21.82 13.48
CA THR A 328 -3.73 -21.06 13.37
C THR A 328 -3.32 -20.82 11.93
N ILE A 329 -2.70 -19.67 11.69
CA ILE A 329 -1.95 -19.37 10.47
C ILE A 329 -0.49 -19.21 10.89
N THR A 330 0.37 -20.06 10.37
CA THR A 330 1.82 -20.02 10.62
C THR A 330 2.53 -19.33 9.46
N ILE A 331 3.30 -18.30 9.77
CA ILE A 331 4.11 -17.56 8.80
C ILE A 331 5.59 -17.74 9.14
N VAL A 332 6.36 -18.22 8.17
CA VAL A 332 7.81 -18.35 8.26
C VAL A 332 8.44 -17.30 7.35
N PRO A 333 9.08 -16.25 7.90
CA PRO A 333 9.84 -15.31 7.11
C PRO A 333 11.16 -15.91 6.65
N ASP A 334 11.68 -15.40 5.54
CA ASP A 334 13.03 -15.65 5.05
C ASP A 334 13.40 -17.12 4.86
N MET A 335 12.68 -17.74 3.94
CA MET A 335 12.93 -19.11 3.49
C MET A 335 14.35 -19.34 2.95
N ALA A 336 15.08 -18.26 2.63
CA ALA A 336 16.47 -18.29 2.18
C ALA A 336 17.50 -18.33 3.33
N GLY A 337 17.08 -18.12 4.58
CA GLY A 337 17.97 -18.20 5.76
C GLY A 337 19.00 -17.07 5.87
N GLN A 338 18.68 -15.89 5.36
CA GLN A 338 19.48 -14.67 5.41
C GLN A 338 19.28 -13.82 6.68
N GLY A 339 18.40 -14.23 7.59
CA GLY A 339 18.01 -13.48 8.80
C GLY A 339 17.06 -12.30 8.55
N ARG A 340 16.42 -12.25 7.38
CA ARG A 340 15.53 -11.14 7.00
C ARG A 340 14.25 -11.15 7.82
N ALA A 341 13.83 -9.96 8.24
CA ALA A 341 12.58 -9.79 8.99
C ALA A 341 11.41 -9.44 8.07
N LEU A 342 10.21 -9.71 8.57
CA LEU A 342 8.96 -9.38 7.92
C LEU A 342 8.13 -8.50 8.85
N ASP A 343 7.65 -7.36 8.35
CA ASP A 343 6.71 -6.49 9.05
C ASP A 343 5.28 -6.88 8.61
N ILE A 344 4.43 -7.30 9.54
CA ILE A 344 3.02 -7.63 9.30
C ILE A 344 2.11 -6.57 9.91
N PHE A 345 1.24 -6.00 9.09
CA PHE A 345 0.31 -4.94 9.48
C PHE A 345 -1.08 -5.47 9.88
N SER A 346 -1.56 -6.51 9.22
CA SER A 346 -2.83 -7.16 9.55
C SER A 346 -2.97 -8.50 8.84
N ILE A 347 -3.79 -9.39 9.43
CA ILE A 347 -4.33 -10.56 8.73
C ILE A 347 -5.86 -10.45 8.80
N ARG A 348 -6.50 -10.58 7.64
CA ARG A 348 -7.96 -10.49 7.50
C ARG A 348 -8.47 -11.59 6.60
N VAL A 349 -9.74 -11.95 6.74
CA VAL A 349 -10.40 -12.95 5.90
C VAL A 349 -11.73 -12.42 5.39
N SER A 350 -12.07 -12.79 4.17
CA SER A 350 -13.40 -12.59 3.61
C SER A 350 -13.81 -13.86 2.89
N THR A 351 -15.09 -13.99 2.60
CA THR A 351 -15.62 -15.08 1.80
C THR A 351 -15.76 -14.60 0.36
N ALA A 352 -15.26 -15.37 -0.61
CA ALA A 352 -15.63 -15.15 -2.00
C ALA A 352 -17.02 -15.75 -2.20
N ASP A 353 -17.95 -14.93 -2.71
CA ASP A 353 -19.31 -15.35 -3.04
C ASP A 353 -19.38 -16.12 -4.38
#